data_AF-A0A0U1P390-F1
#
_entry.id   AF-A0A0U1P390-F1
#
_cell.length_a   1.000
_cell.length_b   1.000
_cell.length_c   1.000
_cell.angle_alpha   90.00
_cell.angle_beta   90.00
_cell.angle_gamma   90.00
#
_symmetry.space_group_name_H-M   'P 1'
#
loop_
_entity.id
_entity.type
_entity.pdbx_description
1 polymer ?
#
loop_
_entity_poly.entity_id
_entity_poly.type
_entity_poly.pdbx_seq_one_letter_code
_entity_poly.pdbx_strand_id
1 'polypeptide(L)'
;MKFILLIIIYLVFFIIMRIISGDSGGLIKRAERQKFIFKESAIVSWQMILFYVLLHLLSTTPFFNSFFQNNSIRSIFLSNPFMKNGGDILVIGLIGYIIGLVFNYIDRSKIR
;
A
#
# COMPACT_ATOMS: atom_id res chain seq x y z
N MET A 1 -12.92 -17.79 -0.23
CA MET A 1 -13.62 -16.65 0.40
C MET A 1 -12.69 -15.63 1.07
N LYS A 2 -11.74 -16.03 1.94
CA LYS A 2 -10.86 -15.08 2.67
C LYS A 2 -10.05 -14.13 1.76
N PHE A 3 -9.49 -14.64 0.65
CA PHE A 3 -8.76 -13.81 -0.33
C PHE A 3 -9.66 -12.81 -1.07
N ILE A 4 -10.87 -13.23 -1.46
CA ILE A 4 -11.85 -12.37 -2.13
C ILE A 4 -12.24 -11.21 -1.20
N LEU A 5 -12.44 -11.49 0.10
CA LEU A 5 -12.72 -10.46 1.10
C LEU A 5 -11.57 -9.46 1.22
N LEU A 6 -10.31 -9.91 1.27
CA LEU A 6 -9.14 -9.04 1.34
C LEU A 6 -9.02 -8.13 0.10
N ILE A 7 -9.33 -8.67 -1.08
CA ILE A 7 -9.35 -7.90 -2.34
C ILE A 7 -10.44 -6.82 -2.27
N ILE A 8 -11.63 -7.14 -1.76
CA ILE A 8 -12.72 -6.17 -1.60
C ILE A 8 -12.32 -5.08 -0.59
N ILE A 9 -11.74 -5.43 0.55
CA ILE A 9 -11.29 -4.46 1.56
C ILE A 9 -10.21 -3.54 0.98
N TYR A 10 -9.26 -4.10 0.22
CA TYR A 10 -8.24 -3.31 -0.47
C TYR A 10 -8.84 -2.34 -1.48
N LEU A 11 -9.79 -2.79 -2.31
CA LEU A 11 -10.47 -1.94 -3.30
C LEU A 11 -11.23 -0.79 -2.63
N VAL A 12 -11.99 -1.08 -1.58
CA VAL A 12 -12.73 -0.05 -0.82
C VAL A 12 -11.76 0.97 -0.22
N PHE A 13 -10.69 0.49 0.41
CA PHE A 13 -9.65 1.35 0.99
C PHE A 13 -8.98 2.24 -0.07
N PHE A 14 -8.64 1.67 -1.23
CA PHE A 14 -8.03 2.41 -2.34
C PHE A 14 -8.94 3.52 -2.86
N ILE A 15 -10.23 3.23 -3.04
CA ILE A 15 -11.22 4.23 -3.49
C ILE A 15 -11.34 5.37 -2.48
N ILE A 16 -11.46 5.06 -1.19
CA ILE A 16 -11.54 6.05 -0.11
C ILE A 16 -10.30 6.94 -0.11
N MET A 17 -9.11 6.35 -0.17
CA MET A 17 -7.85 7.11 -0.18
C MET A 17 -7.74 8.02 -1.39
N ARG A 18 -8.20 7.57 -2.56
CA ARG A 18 -8.22 8.39 -3.77
C ARG A 18 -9.16 9.60 -3.64
N ILE A 19 -10.34 9.40 -3.05
CA ILE A 19 -11.30 10.47 -2.77
C ILE A 19 -10.71 11.50 -1.79
N ILE A 20 -10.09 11.05 -0.71
CA ILE A 20 -9.47 11.93 0.30
C ILE A 20 -8.30 12.71 -0.29
N SER A 21 -7.52 12.10 -1.20
CA SER A 21 -6.32 12.71 -1.76
C SER A 21 -6.58 13.91 -2.69
N GLY A 22 -7.81 14.09 -3.19
CA GLY A 22 -8.25 15.31 -3.88
C GLY A 22 -7.45 15.70 -5.14
N ASP A 23 -6.66 14.79 -5.73
CA ASP A 23 -5.73 15.13 -6.82
C ASP A 23 -6.50 15.33 -8.15
N SER A 24 -6.77 16.58 -8.50
CA SER A 24 -7.35 16.99 -9.77
C SER A 24 -6.23 17.30 -10.77
N GLY A 25 -6.05 16.38 -11.72
CA GLY A 25 -4.91 16.37 -12.66
C GLY A 25 -4.80 17.64 -13.51
N GLY A 26 -3.75 18.42 -13.28
CA GLY A 26 -3.29 19.48 -14.18
C GLY A 26 -2.40 18.93 -15.31
N LEU A 27 -2.26 19.71 -16.39
CA LEU A 27 -1.34 19.42 -17.50
C LEU A 27 0.10 19.69 -17.04
N ILE A 28 0.96 18.66 -17.12
CA ILE A 28 2.28 18.61 -16.46
C ILE A 28 3.40 18.67 -17.52
N LYS A 29 4.28 19.67 -17.42
CA LYS A 29 5.52 19.75 -18.23
C LYS A 29 6.46 18.59 -17.91
N ARG A 30 7.38 18.24 -18.82
CA ARG A 30 8.29 17.07 -18.68
C ARG A 30 9.08 17.02 -17.36
N ALA A 31 9.51 18.16 -16.82
CA ALA A 31 10.19 18.24 -15.51
C ALA A 31 9.22 18.04 -14.33
N GLU A 32 7.99 18.54 -14.46
CA GLU A 32 6.93 18.32 -13.49
C GLU A 32 6.48 16.85 -13.51
N ARG A 33 6.66 16.12 -14.62
CA ARG A 33 6.29 14.71 -14.75
C ARG A 33 7.10 13.81 -13.83
N GLN A 34 8.41 14.00 -13.73
CA GLN A 34 9.23 13.23 -12.79
C GLN A 34 8.86 13.55 -11.33
N LYS A 35 8.70 14.84 -11.01
CA LYS A 35 8.25 15.29 -9.68
C LYS A 35 6.89 14.69 -9.31
N PHE A 36 5.96 14.62 -10.26
CA PHE A 36 4.66 14.02 -10.08
C PHE A 36 4.75 12.50 -9.86
N ILE A 37 5.54 11.79 -10.67
CA ILE A 37 5.76 10.34 -10.49
C ILE A 37 6.29 10.04 -9.08
N PHE A 38 7.28 10.79 -8.60
CA PHE A 38 7.81 10.59 -7.25
C PHE A 38 6.79 10.92 -6.16
N LYS A 39 5.98 11.99 -6.32
CA LYS A 39 4.89 12.34 -5.41
C LYS A 39 3.87 11.20 -5.33
N GLU A 40 3.36 10.74 -6.47
CA GLU A 40 2.39 9.64 -6.53
C GLU A 40 2.95 8.34 -5.95
N SER A 41 4.21 8.05 -6.22
CA SER A 41 4.88 6.87 -5.64
C SER A 41 4.96 6.95 -4.13
N ALA A 42 5.21 8.14 -3.57
CA ALA A 42 5.18 8.37 -2.13
C ALA A 42 3.76 8.21 -1.56
N ILE A 43 2.73 8.66 -2.28
CA ILE A 43 1.33 8.46 -1.87
C ILE A 43 0.98 6.97 -1.85
N VAL A 44 1.35 6.20 -2.89
CA VAL A 44 1.12 4.75 -2.94
C VAL A 44 1.85 4.02 -1.81
N SER A 45 3.09 4.41 -1.51
CA SER A 45 3.85 3.92 -0.35
C SER A 45 3.10 4.14 0.96
N TRP A 46 2.61 5.36 1.19
CA TRP A 46 1.79 5.70 2.36
C TRP A 46 0.49 4.91 2.44
N GLN A 47 -0.21 4.74 1.31
CA GLN A 47 -1.43 3.93 1.25
C GLN A 47 -1.15 2.46 1.62
N MET A 48 -0.05 1.89 1.16
CA MET A 48 0.34 0.52 1.53
C MET A 48 0.68 0.38 3.02
N ILE A 49 1.39 1.36 3.59
CA ILE A 49 1.68 1.38 5.04
C ILE A 49 0.36 1.44 5.83
N LEU A 50 -0.54 2.36 5.48
CA LEU A 50 -1.82 2.52 6.17
C LEU A 50 -2.70 1.27 6.03
N PHE A 51 -2.71 0.64 4.86
CA PHE A 51 -3.41 -0.62 4.63
C PHE A 51 -2.83 -1.76 5.48
N TYR A 52 -1.50 -1.84 5.58
CA TYR A 52 -0.85 -2.82 6.45
C TYR A 52 -1.18 -2.62 7.92
N VAL A 53 -1.14 -1.37 8.42
CA VAL A 53 -1.52 -1.05 9.80
C VAL A 53 -2.98 -1.41 10.05
N LEU A 54 -3.88 -1.13 9.10
CA LEU A 54 -5.30 -1.52 9.18
C LEU A 54 -5.45 -3.05 9.29
N LEU A 55 -4.75 -3.81 8.45
CA LEU A 55 -4.77 -5.28 8.51
C LEU A 55 -4.20 -5.79 9.83
N HIS A 56 -3.12 -5.19 10.33
CA HIS A 56 -2.57 -5.54 11.64
C HIS A 56 -3.61 -5.31 12.73
N LEU A 57 -4.26 -4.15 12.74
CA LEU A 57 -5.28 -3.79 13.72
C LEU A 57 -6.47 -4.76 13.68
N LEU A 58 -6.98 -5.05 12.47
CA LEU A 58 -8.04 -6.06 12.28
C LEU A 58 -7.60 -7.44 12.78
N SER A 59 -6.35 -7.85 12.53
CA SER A 59 -5.84 -9.14 13.01
C SER A 59 -5.75 -9.27 14.53
N THR A 60 -5.61 -8.15 15.24
CA THR A 60 -5.55 -8.12 16.71
C THR A 60 -6.93 -8.00 17.35
N THR A 61 -7.95 -7.57 16.61
CA THR A 61 -9.30 -7.47 17.15
C THR A 61 -9.96 -8.86 17.25
N PRO A 62 -10.59 -9.20 18.39
CA PRO A 62 -11.13 -10.54 18.64
C PRO A 62 -12.22 -10.92 17.64
N PHE A 63 -12.99 -9.95 17.13
CA PHE A 63 -14.05 -10.16 16.15
C PHE A 63 -13.53 -10.70 14.80
N PHE A 64 -12.34 -10.26 14.37
CA PHE A 64 -11.75 -10.66 13.08
C PHE A 64 -10.66 -11.72 13.22
N ASN A 65 -10.26 -12.09 14.44
CA ASN A 65 -9.17 -13.02 14.70
C ASN A 65 -9.35 -14.40 14.03
N SER A 66 -10.58 -14.92 13.96
CA SER A 66 -10.91 -16.18 13.26
C SER A 66 -10.63 -16.15 11.75
N PHE A 67 -10.61 -14.95 11.14
CA PHE A 67 -10.24 -14.79 9.73
C PHE A 67 -8.72 -14.92 9.53
N PHE A 68 -7.91 -14.48 10.49
CA PHE A 68 -6.45 -14.41 10.42
C PHE A 68 -5.70 -15.55 11.11
N GLN A 69 -6.40 -16.43 11.84
CA GLN A 69 -5.85 -17.52 12.66
C GLN A 69 -4.98 -18.57 11.93
N ASN A 70 -4.95 -18.60 10.59
CA ASN A 70 -4.27 -19.66 9.82
C ASN A 70 -3.14 -19.18 8.90
N ASN A 71 -2.47 -18.08 9.26
CA ASN A 71 -1.36 -17.56 8.45
C ASN A 71 -0.01 -18.02 9.00
N SER A 72 0.42 -19.22 8.58
CA SER A 72 1.80 -19.70 8.71
C SER A 72 2.84 -18.71 8.13
N ILE A 73 2.41 -17.79 7.26
CA ILE A 73 3.22 -16.70 6.71
C ILE A 73 3.67 -15.69 7.79
N ARG A 74 2.95 -15.55 8.91
CA ARG A 74 3.39 -14.69 10.03
C ARG A 74 4.72 -15.17 10.62
N SER A 75 4.99 -16.47 10.68
CA SER A 75 6.11 -16.98 11.49
C SER A 75 7.48 -16.64 10.93
N ILE A 76 7.66 -16.65 9.61
CA ILE A 76 8.97 -16.43 8.99
C ILE A 76 9.35 -14.95 9.05
N PHE A 77 8.44 -14.05 8.68
CA PHE A 77 8.71 -12.61 8.68
C PHE A 77 8.78 -12.00 10.09
N LEU A 78 7.93 -12.43 11.04
CA LEU A 78 7.95 -11.90 12.41
C LEU A 78 8.98 -12.56 13.33
N SER A 79 9.76 -13.55 12.86
CA SER A 79 10.81 -14.16 13.69
C SER A 79 12.04 -13.25 13.88
N ASN A 80 12.29 -12.33 12.94
CA ASN A 80 13.46 -11.46 12.97
C ASN A 80 13.25 -10.25 13.91
N PRO A 81 14.21 -9.93 14.82
CA PRO A 81 14.13 -8.78 15.72
C PRO A 81 13.88 -7.45 15.01
N PHE A 82 14.47 -7.24 13.83
CA PHE A 82 14.29 -6.04 13.03
C PHE A 82 12.83 -5.87 12.59
N MET A 83 12.18 -6.96 12.18
CA MET A 83 10.79 -6.96 11.72
C MET A 83 9.80 -6.73 12.86
N LYS A 84 10.13 -7.16 14.10
CA LYS A 84 9.30 -6.90 15.28
C LYS A 84 9.34 -5.43 15.74
N ASN A 85 10.41 -4.71 15.42
CA ASN A 85 10.64 -3.33 15.86
C ASN A 85 10.28 -2.29 14.77
N GLY A 86 9.32 -2.59 13.90
CA GLY A 86 8.85 -1.67 12.85
C GLY A 86 9.59 -1.77 11.51
N GLY A 87 10.54 -2.71 11.37
CA GLY A 87 11.20 -2.99 10.10
C GLY A 87 10.26 -3.54 9.02
N ASP A 88 9.18 -4.19 9.43
CA ASP A 88 8.09 -4.62 8.58
C ASP A 88 7.41 -3.43 7.86
N ILE A 89 7.16 -2.33 8.58
CA ILE A 89 6.59 -1.10 8.02
C ILE A 89 7.53 -0.48 7.00
N LEU A 90 8.84 -0.43 7.30
CA LEU A 90 9.84 0.10 6.37
C LEU A 90 9.90 -0.69 5.06
N VAL A 91 9.90 -2.02 5.16
CA VAL A 91 9.92 -2.91 3.98
C VAL A 91 8.66 -2.73 3.14
N ILE A 92 7.49 -2.65 3.79
CA ILE A 92 6.21 -2.44 3.09
C ILE A 92 6.15 -1.07 2.43
N GLY A 93 6.65 -0.03 3.10
CA GLY A 93 6.77 1.31 2.53
C GLY A 93 7.68 1.33 1.29
N LEU A 94 8.83 0.65 1.35
CA LEU A 94 9.75 0.53 0.21
C LEU A 94 9.11 -0.21 -0.97
N ILE A 95 8.46 -1.34 -0.71
CA ILE A 95 7.75 -2.12 -1.73
C ILE A 95 6.65 -1.26 -2.37
N GLY A 96 5.83 -0.59 -1.57
CA GLY A 96 4.78 0.30 -2.05
C GLY A 96 5.32 1.45 -2.90
N TYR A 97 6.47 2.03 -2.51
CA TYR A 97 7.12 3.08 -3.29
C TYR A 97 7.60 2.58 -4.65
N ILE A 98 8.28 1.42 -4.69
CA ILE A 98 8.78 0.82 -5.95
C ILE A 98 7.60 0.49 -6.87
N ILE A 99 6.54 -0.09 -6.34
CA ILE A 99 5.31 -0.40 -7.09
C ILE A 99 4.72 0.88 -7.67
N GLY A 100 4.54 1.92 -6.84
CA GLY A 100 4.06 3.23 -7.29
C GLY A 100 4.91 3.83 -8.39
N LEU A 101 6.24 3.71 -8.29
CA LEU A 101 7.18 4.24 -9.28
C LEU A 101 7.03 3.52 -10.61
N VAL A 102 6.98 2.20 -10.62
CA VAL A 102 6.80 1.39 -11.82
C VAL A 102 5.46 1.67 -12.49
N PHE A 103 4.36 1.65 -11.73
CA PHE A 103 3.02 1.90 -12.28
C PHE A 103 2.90 3.30 -12.89
N ASN A 104 3.31 4.33 -12.15
CA ASN A 104 3.21 5.71 -12.62
C ASN A 104 4.18 6.01 -13.77
N TYR A 105 5.35 5.36 -13.80
CA TYR A 105 6.27 5.46 -14.93
C TYR A 105 5.66 4.85 -16.19
N ILE A 106 5.10 3.63 -16.11
CA ILE A 106 4.45 2.95 -17.24
C ILE A 106 3.26 3.76 -17.75
N ASP A 107 2.36 4.17 -16.85
CA ASP A 107 1.14 4.89 -17.23
C ASP A 107 1.46 6.19 -17.97
N ARG A 108 2.37 7.00 -17.41
CA ARG A 108 2.79 8.26 -18.03
C ARG A 108 3.68 8.06 -19.26
N SER A 109 4.33 6.89 -19.43
CA SER A 109 5.13 6.58 -20.63
C SER A 109 4.28 6.29 -21.87
N LYS A 110 3.03 5.87 -21.66
CA LYS A 110 2.06 5.63 -22.73
C LYS A 110 1.38 6.90 -23.25
N ILE A 111 1.44 7.99 -22.47
CA ILE A 111 0.98 9.31 -22.89
C ILE A 111 2.10 9.93 -23.76
N ARG A 112 1.92 9.85 -25.09
CA ARG A 112 2.83 10.42 -26.10
C ARG A 112 2.33 11.79 -26.54
#